data_AF-A0A924DRA2-F1
#
_entry.id   AF-A0A924DRA2-F1
#
_cell.length_a   1.000
_cell.length_b   1.000
_cell.length_c   1.000
_cell.angle_alpha   90.00
_cell.angle_beta   90.00
_cell.angle_gamma   90.00
#
_symmetry.space_group_name_H-M   'P 1'
#
loop_
_entity.id
_entity.type
_entity.pdbx_description
1 polymer ?
#
loop_
_entity_poly.entity_id
_entity_poly.type
_entity_poly.pdbx_seq_one_letter_code
_entity_poly.pdbx_strand_id
1 'polypeptide(L)'
;MKRINNKLFIISLFLLSASAQVYASGAKMPDIATAGDPTSNGTTPITPTPTPLPTSTPSPSPTPTPPVVTNPGGPYIEQIKTLAGNSTCANTSWAGRGKAPAGYIKGVTLSYARSLCRLKANSSLSKIMSAASSGNAAKDALAHYDSVFATLPISVAVAGQEPLRALYTLGLGLGMRESSGSFCEGYDRSAGSNRPSSAVEAGAFQTSYDSMTASPELSKLYAEYKATPERCFLDVFKQGTNCGTTSTLGSGEGAVYQKLNLSCPAFATEYAMTVLRILRGHYGPINRKEAQVIPACNQLLKSVQDLIDNDPYACKDIM
;
A
#
# COMPACT_ATOMS: atom_id res chain seq x y z
N MET A 1 -53.30 -25.79 17.12
CA MET A 1 -53.92 -24.45 17.33
C MET A 1 -53.10 -23.66 18.34
N LYS A 2 -52.35 -22.63 17.91
CA LYS A 2 -51.92 -21.51 18.76
C LYS A 2 -51.34 -20.36 17.91
N ARG A 3 -52.16 -19.31 17.84
CA ARG A 3 -51.99 -17.89 17.47
C ARG A 3 -50.72 -17.41 16.76
N ILE A 4 -50.94 -16.94 15.54
CA ILE A 4 -50.09 -16.02 14.77
C ILE A 4 -50.41 -14.59 15.24
N ASN A 5 -49.39 -13.84 15.70
CA ASN A 5 -49.51 -12.42 16.01
C ASN A 5 -48.99 -11.59 14.83
N ASN A 6 -49.92 -10.99 14.08
CA ASN A 6 -49.64 -9.93 13.11
C ASN A 6 -49.19 -8.66 13.85
N LYS A 7 -47.95 -8.21 13.60
CA LYS A 7 -47.55 -6.83 13.88
C LYS A 7 -47.37 -6.07 12.57
N LEU A 8 -48.31 -5.14 12.40
CA LEU A 8 -48.42 -4.08 11.41
C LEU A 8 -47.11 -3.25 11.38
N PHE A 9 -46.41 -3.23 10.25
CA PHE A 9 -45.30 -2.32 10.01
C PHE A 9 -45.80 -1.13 9.19
N ILE A 10 -45.76 0.05 9.81
CA ILE A 10 -46.10 1.34 9.21
C ILE A 10 -44.94 1.78 8.31
N ILE A 11 -45.24 2.01 7.03
CA ILE A 11 -44.32 2.56 6.03
C ILE A 11 -44.34 4.09 6.19
N SER A 12 -43.27 4.66 6.73
CA SER A 12 -43.02 6.10 6.70
C SER A 12 -42.13 6.43 5.49
N LEU A 13 -42.77 6.95 4.45
CA LEU A 13 -42.16 7.46 3.23
C LEU A 13 -41.61 8.87 3.51
N PHE A 14 -40.29 9.01 3.71
CA PHE A 14 -39.63 10.31 3.70
C PHE A 14 -39.08 10.60 2.29
N LEU A 15 -39.76 11.50 1.58
CA LEU A 15 -39.18 12.18 0.42
C LEU A 15 -38.15 13.20 0.92
N LEU A 16 -36.88 13.02 0.54
CA LEU A 16 -35.89 14.10 0.54
C LEU A 16 -35.56 14.45 -0.91
N SER A 17 -36.13 15.55 -1.36
CA SER A 17 -35.70 16.28 -2.55
C SER A 17 -34.48 17.13 -2.20
N ALA A 18 -33.30 16.76 -2.72
CA ALA A 18 -32.13 17.64 -2.74
C ALA A 18 -31.81 17.98 -4.19
N SER A 19 -32.04 19.23 -4.52
CA SER A 19 -31.82 19.90 -5.79
C SER A 19 -30.34 19.93 -6.18
N ALA A 20 -30.07 19.58 -7.44
CA ALA A 20 -28.79 19.78 -8.09
C ALA A 20 -28.52 21.27 -8.33
N GLN A 21 -27.33 21.74 -7.96
CA GLN A 21 -26.86 23.07 -8.34
C GLN A 21 -25.57 22.92 -9.15
N VAL A 22 -25.74 23.12 -10.45
CA VAL A 22 -24.68 23.13 -11.47
C VAL A 22 -23.95 24.46 -11.35
N TYR A 23 -22.69 24.43 -10.93
CA TYR A 23 -21.77 25.55 -11.14
C TYR A 23 -21.01 25.31 -12.45
N ALA A 24 -21.51 25.94 -13.51
CA ALA A 24 -20.76 26.17 -14.73
C ALA A 24 -20.41 27.66 -14.77
N SER A 25 -19.17 28.03 -14.45
CA SER A 25 -18.64 29.35 -14.79
C SER A 25 -17.68 29.21 -15.96
N GLY A 26 -18.08 29.77 -17.10
CA GLY A 26 -17.29 29.83 -18.32
C GLY A 26 -16.09 30.75 -18.18
N ALA A 27 -14.90 30.20 -18.44
CA ALA A 27 -13.74 30.99 -18.81
C ALA A 27 -13.71 31.11 -20.34
N LYS A 28 -13.91 32.34 -20.80
CA LYS A 28 -13.88 32.80 -22.18
C LYS A 28 -12.43 32.75 -22.68
N MET A 29 -12.12 31.85 -23.61
CA MET A 29 -10.89 31.95 -24.42
C MET A 29 -11.11 33.02 -25.51
N PRO A 30 -10.13 33.92 -25.77
CA PRO A 30 -10.18 34.77 -26.94
C PRO A 30 -9.72 34.02 -28.20
N ASP A 31 -10.51 34.15 -29.25
CA ASP A 31 -10.19 33.68 -30.60
C ASP A 31 -9.13 34.54 -31.31
N ILE A 32 -8.48 33.83 -32.21
CA ILE A 32 -7.42 34.15 -33.18
C ILE A 32 -7.75 35.36 -34.07
N ALA A 33 -6.73 36.17 -34.39
CA ALA A 33 -6.71 36.95 -35.62
C ALA A 33 -5.33 36.86 -36.29
N THR A 34 -5.35 36.38 -37.53
CA THR A 34 -4.24 36.20 -38.46
C THR A 34 -4.25 37.33 -39.49
N ALA A 35 -3.05 37.70 -39.95
CA ALA A 35 -2.69 38.32 -41.23
C ALA A 35 -2.96 39.83 -41.47
N GLY A 36 -1.90 40.53 -41.93
CA GLY A 36 -1.96 41.84 -42.56
C GLY A 36 -0.60 42.56 -42.61
N ASP A 37 0.24 42.21 -43.58
CA ASP A 37 1.43 42.98 -44.04
C ASP A 37 0.99 44.26 -44.79
N PRO A 38 1.74 45.38 -44.73
CA PRO A 38 2.48 45.74 -45.94
C PRO A 38 3.85 46.43 -45.72
N THR A 39 4.84 45.97 -46.49
CA THR A 39 5.88 46.71 -47.23
C THR A 39 6.68 47.84 -46.54
N SER A 40 8.02 47.70 -46.51
CA SER A 40 8.94 48.81 -46.85
C SER A 40 10.36 48.33 -47.17
N ASN A 41 10.83 48.79 -48.32
CA ASN A 41 12.17 48.68 -48.89
C ASN A 41 13.23 49.43 -48.05
N GLY A 42 14.46 48.92 -47.98
CA GLY A 42 15.58 49.61 -47.34
C GLY A 42 16.89 48.81 -47.34
N THR A 43 17.57 48.77 -48.49
CA THR A 43 18.89 48.14 -48.64
C THR A 43 19.99 49.08 -48.14
N THR A 44 20.76 48.65 -47.14
CA THR A 44 22.07 49.23 -46.79
C THR A 44 23.17 48.15 -46.89
N PRO A 45 24.38 48.47 -47.39
CA PRO A 45 25.46 47.49 -47.49
C PRO A 45 26.10 47.25 -46.12
N ILE A 46 26.05 46.00 -45.65
CA ILE A 46 26.75 45.56 -44.43
C ILE A 46 28.12 44.99 -44.78
N THR A 47 29.14 45.56 -44.16
CA THR A 47 30.55 45.13 -44.19
C THR A 47 30.71 43.73 -43.57
N PRO A 48 31.48 42.80 -44.19
CA PRO A 48 31.65 41.46 -43.64
C PRO A 48 32.44 41.50 -42.33
N THR A 49 31.80 41.01 -41.26
CA THR A 49 32.44 40.74 -39.96
C THR A 49 33.24 39.44 -40.05
N PRO A 50 34.47 39.37 -39.54
CA PRO A 50 35.29 38.16 -39.61
C PRO A 50 34.65 36.99 -38.84
N THR A 51 34.56 35.83 -39.50
CA THR A 51 34.06 34.57 -38.95
C THR A 51 34.95 34.10 -37.79
N PRO A 52 34.42 33.89 -36.57
CA PRO A 52 35.19 33.33 -35.48
C PRO A 52 35.56 31.86 -35.75
N LEU A 53 36.81 31.52 -35.42
CA LEU A 53 37.39 30.19 -35.52
C LEU A 53 36.62 29.18 -34.65
N PRO A 54 36.29 27.97 -35.15
CA PRO A 54 35.55 26.98 -34.38
C PRO A 54 36.35 26.54 -33.15
N THR A 55 35.78 26.79 -31.97
CA THR A 55 36.31 26.29 -30.70
C THR A 55 35.98 24.80 -30.61
N SER A 56 37.00 23.96 -30.43
CA SER A 56 36.86 22.50 -30.32
C SER A 56 35.99 22.14 -29.11
N THR A 57 34.83 21.54 -29.38
CA THR A 57 33.94 20.99 -28.35
C THR A 57 34.67 19.84 -27.62
N PRO A 58 34.83 19.88 -26.30
CA PRO A 58 35.46 18.79 -25.55
C PRO A 58 34.58 17.53 -25.65
N SER A 59 35.22 16.41 -25.98
CA SER A 59 34.59 15.09 -26.01
C SER A 59 34.01 14.74 -24.65
N PRO A 60 32.76 14.23 -24.55
CA PRO A 60 32.18 13.84 -23.27
C PRO A 60 32.99 12.71 -22.64
N SER A 61 33.48 12.96 -21.43
CA SER A 61 34.14 11.95 -20.61
C SER A 61 33.17 10.78 -20.37
N PRO A 62 33.60 9.51 -20.52
CA PRO A 62 32.73 8.36 -20.31
C PRO A 62 32.19 8.38 -18.88
N THR A 63 30.86 8.36 -18.75
CA THR A 63 30.20 8.22 -17.46
C THR A 63 30.62 6.89 -16.83
N PRO A 64 31.20 6.88 -15.62
CA PRO A 64 31.64 5.64 -14.99
C PRO A 64 30.44 4.72 -14.74
N THR A 65 30.49 3.51 -15.30
CA THR A 65 29.53 2.45 -15.01
C THR A 65 29.61 2.09 -13.53
N PRO A 66 28.52 2.20 -12.76
CA PRO A 66 28.52 1.78 -11.36
C PRO A 66 28.86 0.28 -11.24
N PRO A 67 29.67 -0.12 -10.25
CA PRO A 67 30.00 -1.52 -10.04
C PRO A 67 28.74 -2.33 -9.70
N VAL A 68 28.52 -3.43 -10.43
CA VAL A 68 27.46 -4.40 -10.16
C VAL A 68 27.86 -5.19 -8.91
N VAL A 69 27.25 -4.88 -7.77
CA VAL A 69 27.43 -5.63 -6.52
C VAL A 69 26.32 -6.67 -6.41
N THR A 70 26.71 -7.94 -6.47
CA THR A 70 25.84 -9.11 -6.27
C THR A 70 25.61 -9.33 -4.77
N ASN A 71 24.63 -8.64 -4.18
CA ASN A 71 24.14 -8.86 -2.81
C ASN A 71 22.67 -9.29 -2.92
N PRO A 72 22.21 -10.38 -2.27
CA PRO A 72 20.82 -10.86 -2.36
C PRO A 72 19.75 -9.90 -1.79
N GLY A 73 20.15 -8.74 -1.28
CA GLY A 73 19.27 -7.58 -1.15
C GLY A 73 19.95 -6.41 -1.83
N GLY A 74 19.68 -6.21 -3.13
CA GLY A 74 20.42 -5.21 -3.91
C GLY A 74 20.26 -3.79 -3.37
N PRO A 75 20.82 -2.80 -4.07
CA PRO A 75 20.97 -1.46 -3.54
C PRO A 75 19.65 -0.85 -3.04
N TYR A 76 18.50 -1.25 -3.57
CA TYR A 76 17.20 -0.72 -3.17
C TYR A 76 16.65 -1.33 -1.88
N ILE A 77 16.82 -2.63 -1.66
CA ILE A 77 16.36 -3.29 -0.43
C ILE A 77 17.06 -2.68 0.79
N GLU A 78 18.38 -2.48 0.73
CA GLU A 78 19.15 -1.88 1.83
C GLU A 78 18.84 -0.39 2.03
N GLN A 79 18.64 0.37 0.95
CA GLN A 79 18.19 1.76 1.04
C GLN A 79 16.82 1.86 1.71
N ILE A 80 15.86 1.00 1.34
CA ILE A 80 14.53 0.98 1.94
C ILE A 80 14.60 0.60 3.42
N LYS A 81 15.41 -0.40 3.80
CA LYS A 81 15.64 -0.75 5.21
C LYS A 81 16.22 0.41 6.01
N THR A 82 17.10 1.19 5.39
CA THR A 82 17.73 2.38 6.00
C THR A 82 16.69 3.50 6.18
N LEU A 83 15.92 3.83 5.14
CA LEU A 83 14.82 4.79 5.21
C LEU A 83 13.84 4.41 6.32
N ALA A 84 13.41 3.15 6.36
CA ALA A 84 12.51 2.64 7.39
C ALA A 84 13.12 2.75 8.78
N GLY A 85 14.34 2.28 8.99
CA GLY A 85 15.03 2.30 10.29
C GLY A 85 15.28 3.69 10.85
N ASN A 86 15.53 4.68 9.99
CA ASN A 86 15.82 6.06 10.39
C ASN A 86 14.57 6.96 10.42
N SER A 87 13.41 6.44 10.02
CA SER A 87 12.18 7.23 9.95
C SER A 87 11.61 7.61 11.32
N THR A 88 10.84 8.70 11.35
CA THR A 88 9.99 9.03 12.50
C THR A 88 8.94 7.95 12.78
N CYS A 89 8.46 7.24 11.74
CA CYS A 89 7.54 6.11 11.89
C CYS A 89 8.15 5.00 12.76
N ALA A 90 9.42 4.66 12.56
CA ALA A 90 10.11 3.63 13.36
C ALA A 90 10.26 4.00 14.84
N ASN A 91 10.17 5.28 15.18
CA ASN A 91 10.25 5.78 16.55
C ASN A 91 8.90 6.15 17.16
N THR A 92 7.80 5.96 16.41
CA THR A 92 6.45 6.26 16.90
C THR A 92 6.04 5.27 18.00
N SER A 93 5.47 5.81 19.08
CA SER A 93 4.78 5.03 20.11
C SER A 93 3.31 4.88 19.74
N TRP A 94 2.84 3.64 19.68
CA TRP A 94 1.48 3.27 19.31
C TRP A 94 0.63 3.15 20.57
N ALA A 95 -0.57 3.75 20.55
CA ALA A 95 -1.43 3.86 21.72
C ALA A 95 -1.83 2.48 22.26
N GLY A 96 -1.46 2.19 23.51
CA GLY A 96 -1.72 0.91 24.17
C GLY A 96 -0.96 -0.29 23.57
N ARG A 97 0.08 -0.03 22.75
CA ARG A 97 0.89 -1.05 22.07
C ARG A 97 2.40 -0.80 22.17
N GLY A 98 2.81 0.43 22.46
CA GLY A 98 4.23 0.78 22.62
C GLY A 98 4.93 0.96 21.27
N LYS A 99 6.25 0.76 21.24
CA LYS A 99 7.05 0.91 20.02
C LYS A 99 6.99 -0.36 19.19
N ALA A 100 6.84 -0.22 17.87
CA ALA A 100 6.90 -1.34 16.95
C ALA A 100 8.30 -2.00 16.94
N PRO A 101 8.41 -3.33 16.78
CA PRO A 101 9.68 -3.98 16.47
C PRO A 101 10.32 -3.36 15.23
N ALA A 102 11.65 -3.20 15.23
CA ALA A 102 12.37 -2.58 14.12
C ALA A 102 12.13 -3.32 12.79
N GLY A 103 12.07 -4.65 12.86
CA GLY A 103 11.83 -5.53 11.73
C GLY A 103 10.42 -5.42 11.16
N TYR A 104 9.42 -5.10 11.98
CA TYR A 104 8.04 -4.90 11.53
C TYR A 104 7.95 -3.71 10.58
N ILE A 105 8.47 -2.55 10.99
CA ILE A 105 8.44 -1.34 10.15
C ILE A 105 9.21 -1.55 8.85
N LYS A 106 10.42 -2.12 8.92
CA LYS A 106 11.23 -2.42 7.73
C LYS A 106 10.54 -3.42 6.80
N GLY A 107 10.01 -4.50 7.34
CA GLY A 107 9.40 -5.59 6.58
C GLY A 107 8.09 -5.18 5.89
N VAL A 108 7.22 -4.45 6.58
CA VAL A 108 6.00 -3.90 5.98
C VAL A 108 6.34 -2.87 4.90
N THR A 109 7.38 -2.05 5.12
CA THR A 109 7.86 -1.07 4.12
C THR A 109 8.41 -1.75 2.86
N LEU A 110 9.17 -2.84 3.01
CA LEU A 110 9.62 -3.65 1.85
C LEU A 110 8.45 -4.32 1.13
N SER A 111 7.42 -4.76 1.86
CA SER A 111 6.21 -5.32 1.27
C SER A 111 5.42 -4.27 0.49
N TYR A 112 5.35 -3.02 0.99
CA TYR A 112 4.79 -1.89 0.27
C TYR A 112 5.56 -1.61 -1.04
N ALA A 113 6.89 -1.57 -0.96
CA ALA A 113 7.75 -1.39 -2.13
C ALA A 113 7.48 -2.44 -3.21
N ARG A 114 7.35 -3.72 -2.82
CA ARG A 114 6.96 -4.80 -3.74
C ARG A 114 5.59 -4.57 -4.35
N SER A 115 4.58 -4.24 -3.54
CA SER A 115 3.24 -3.96 -4.03
C SER A 115 3.19 -2.75 -4.98
N LEU A 116 4.03 -1.73 -4.76
CA LEU A 116 4.18 -0.61 -5.69
C LEU A 116 4.80 -1.04 -7.02
N CYS A 117 5.78 -1.94 -6.99
CA CYS A 117 6.34 -2.53 -8.19
C CYS A 117 5.35 -3.44 -8.93
N ARG A 118 4.51 -4.20 -8.21
CA ARG A 118 3.38 -4.92 -8.80
C ARG A 118 2.38 -3.98 -9.48
N LEU A 119 2.12 -2.80 -8.90
CA LEU A 119 1.28 -1.76 -9.50
C LEU A 119 1.86 -1.26 -10.81
N LYS A 120 3.16 -0.94 -10.84
CA LYS A 120 3.87 -0.55 -12.08
C LYS A 120 3.85 -1.66 -13.13
N ALA A 121 3.88 -2.93 -12.70
CA ALA A 121 3.74 -4.10 -13.55
C ALA A 121 2.27 -4.45 -13.90
N ASN A 122 1.30 -3.63 -13.50
CA ASN A 122 -0.13 -3.79 -13.79
C ASN A 122 -0.75 -5.11 -13.28
N SER A 123 -0.21 -5.67 -12.18
CA SER A 123 -0.69 -6.91 -11.56
C SER A 123 -2.14 -6.79 -11.07
N SER A 124 -2.95 -7.84 -11.27
CA SER A 124 -4.35 -7.91 -10.79
C SER A 124 -4.47 -7.66 -9.28
N LEU A 125 -3.61 -8.26 -8.48
CA LEU A 125 -3.58 -8.05 -7.02
C LEU A 125 -3.37 -6.57 -6.67
N SER A 126 -2.39 -5.93 -7.33
CA SER A 126 -2.08 -4.52 -7.07
C SER A 126 -3.22 -3.58 -7.45
N LYS A 127 -4.05 -3.93 -8.45
CA LYS A 127 -5.24 -3.15 -8.81
C LYS A 127 -6.29 -3.15 -7.69
N ILE A 128 -6.42 -4.26 -6.95
CA ILE A 128 -7.30 -4.31 -5.78
C ILE A 128 -6.75 -3.36 -4.70
N MET A 129 -5.48 -3.50 -4.37
CA MET A 129 -4.85 -2.71 -3.30
C MET A 129 -4.80 -1.21 -3.62
N SER A 130 -4.59 -0.85 -4.88
CA SER A 130 -4.46 0.53 -5.37
C SER A 130 -5.75 1.16 -5.88
N ALA A 131 -6.89 0.45 -5.87
CA ALA A 131 -8.16 1.01 -6.32
C ALA A 131 -8.52 2.28 -5.53
N ALA A 132 -9.22 3.22 -6.16
CA ALA A 132 -9.87 4.30 -5.44
C ALA A 132 -10.76 3.75 -4.31
N SER A 133 -11.00 4.56 -3.29
CA SER A 133 -12.00 4.28 -2.26
C SER A 133 -13.32 3.93 -2.95
N SER A 134 -13.86 2.75 -2.62
CA SER A 134 -15.08 2.26 -3.27
C SER A 134 -16.35 2.99 -2.85
N GLY A 135 -16.28 3.87 -1.84
CA GLY A 135 -17.45 4.43 -1.15
C GLY A 135 -18.23 3.42 -0.30
N ASN A 136 -17.86 2.12 -0.34
CA ASN A 136 -18.52 1.06 0.43
C ASN A 136 -17.78 0.76 1.73
N ALA A 137 -18.07 1.53 2.77
CA ALA A 137 -17.48 1.36 4.11
C ALA A 137 -17.82 0.00 4.78
N ALA A 138 -18.74 -0.80 4.24
CA ALA A 138 -18.99 -2.14 4.74
C ALA A 138 -17.89 -3.13 4.32
N LYS A 139 -17.29 -2.96 3.14
CA LYS A 139 -16.29 -3.89 2.58
C LYS A 139 -14.87 -3.32 2.53
N ASP A 140 -14.74 -2.03 2.26
CA ASP A 140 -13.48 -1.37 1.97
C ASP A 140 -13.00 -0.52 3.15
N ALA A 141 -11.82 -0.85 3.67
CA ALA A 141 -11.23 -0.13 4.78
C ALA A 141 -10.91 1.32 4.43
N LEU A 142 -10.55 1.65 3.17
CA LEU A 142 -10.29 3.04 2.78
C LEU A 142 -11.56 3.88 2.84
N ALA A 143 -12.69 3.34 2.38
CA ALA A 143 -13.99 3.98 2.53
C ALA A 143 -14.42 4.08 4.00
N HIS A 144 -14.11 3.07 4.82
CA HIS A 144 -14.42 3.10 6.25
C HIS A 144 -13.61 4.17 7.02
N TYR A 145 -12.36 4.39 6.61
CA TYR A 145 -11.42 5.34 7.20
C TYR A 145 -11.36 6.69 6.48
N ASP A 146 -12.27 6.97 5.54
CA ASP A 146 -12.22 8.14 4.66
C ASP A 146 -12.03 9.47 5.41
N SER A 147 -12.77 9.66 6.52
CA SER A 147 -12.65 10.84 7.37
C SER A 147 -11.27 11.02 8.02
N VAL A 148 -10.52 9.92 8.24
CA VAL A 148 -9.16 9.94 8.78
C VAL A 148 -8.16 10.28 7.66
N PHE A 149 -8.36 9.76 6.46
CA PHE A 149 -7.48 10.09 5.33
C PHE A 149 -7.68 11.54 4.85
N ALA A 150 -8.89 12.08 4.98
CA ALA A 150 -9.17 13.48 4.67
C ALA A 150 -8.34 14.49 5.50
N THR A 151 -7.76 14.08 6.64
CA THR A 151 -6.88 14.94 7.45
C THR A 151 -5.39 14.80 7.10
N LEU A 152 -5.05 14.01 6.08
CA LEU A 152 -3.67 13.72 5.69
C LEU A 152 -3.41 14.18 4.25
N PRO A 153 -2.15 14.49 3.89
CA PRO A 153 -1.76 14.80 2.51
C PRO A 153 -1.66 13.50 1.68
N ILE A 154 -2.78 12.80 1.53
CA ILE A 154 -2.90 11.58 0.74
C ILE A 154 -4.34 11.41 0.27
N SER A 155 -4.55 11.27 -1.04
CA SER A 155 -5.87 11.03 -1.60
C SER A 155 -6.16 9.55 -1.74
N VAL A 156 -7.38 9.15 -1.39
CA VAL A 156 -7.93 7.82 -1.71
C VAL A 156 -8.95 7.88 -2.86
N ALA A 157 -9.19 9.05 -3.46
CA ALA A 157 -10.27 9.23 -4.43
C ALA A 157 -9.93 8.72 -5.85
N VAL A 158 -8.66 8.58 -6.19
CA VAL A 158 -8.20 8.18 -7.53
C VAL A 158 -7.32 6.95 -7.40
N ALA A 159 -7.59 5.93 -8.22
CA ALA A 159 -6.81 4.69 -8.22
C ALA A 159 -5.33 4.96 -8.54
N GLY A 160 -4.42 4.27 -7.86
CA GLY A 160 -2.98 4.36 -8.09
C GLY A 160 -2.15 4.30 -6.81
N GLN A 161 -1.03 5.01 -6.83
CA GLN A 161 -0.04 4.93 -5.76
C GLN A 161 -0.53 5.47 -4.42
N GLU A 162 -1.38 6.51 -4.42
CA GLU A 162 -1.86 7.12 -3.18
C GLU A 162 -2.82 6.21 -2.39
N PRO A 163 -3.87 5.60 -2.97
CA PRO A 163 -4.65 4.59 -2.24
C PRO A 163 -3.81 3.42 -1.74
N LEU A 164 -2.81 2.98 -2.51
CA LEU A 164 -1.89 1.93 -2.08
C LEU A 164 -1.06 2.37 -0.86
N ARG A 165 -0.53 3.60 -0.87
CA ARG A 165 0.21 4.18 0.25
C ARG A 165 -0.69 4.39 1.47
N ALA A 166 -1.94 4.80 1.27
CA ALA A 166 -2.93 4.97 2.33
C ALA A 166 -3.25 3.64 3.00
N LEU A 167 -3.46 2.60 2.18
CA LEU A 167 -3.72 1.23 2.63
C LEU A 167 -2.59 0.70 3.51
N TYR A 168 -1.33 0.84 3.10
CA TYR A 168 -0.19 0.42 3.91
C TYR A 168 0.03 1.29 5.15
N THR A 169 -0.32 2.58 5.10
CA THR A 169 -0.30 3.45 6.29
C THR A 169 -1.29 2.95 7.35
N LEU A 170 -2.51 2.59 6.94
CA LEU A 170 -3.49 1.95 7.82
C LEU A 170 -3.03 0.55 8.25
N GLY A 171 -2.46 -0.22 7.33
CA GLY A 171 -1.94 -1.57 7.57
C GLY A 171 -0.89 -1.61 8.67
N LEU A 172 0.04 -0.65 8.70
CA LEU A 172 1.01 -0.52 9.79
C LEU A 172 0.30 -0.42 11.15
N GLY A 173 -0.77 0.36 11.24
CA GLY A 173 -1.59 0.45 12.45
C GLY A 173 -2.38 -0.82 12.76
N LEU A 174 -2.86 -1.53 11.73
CA LEU A 174 -3.54 -2.81 11.90
C LEU A 174 -2.62 -3.83 12.57
N GLY A 175 -1.43 -4.10 12.02
CA GLY A 175 -0.55 -5.12 12.60
C GLY A 175 -0.05 -4.75 14.01
N MET A 176 0.05 -3.45 14.33
CA MET A 176 0.27 -3.01 15.71
C MET A 176 -0.92 -3.30 16.63
N ARG A 177 -2.16 -3.19 16.14
CA ARG A 177 -3.34 -3.53 16.92
C ARG A 177 -3.52 -5.03 17.11
N GLU A 178 -3.25 -5.82 16.07
CA GLU A 178 -3.44 -7.27 16.09
C GLU A 178 -2.36 -8.00 16.89
N SER A 179 -1.09 -7.66 16.71
CA SER A 179 0.02 -8.42 17.33
C SER A 179 1.14 -7.55 17.91
N SER A 180 0.93 -6.24 18.03
CA SER A 180 2.01 -5.29 18.37
C SER A 180 3.19 -5.35 17.38
N GLY A 181 2.91 -5.71 16.12
CA GLY A 181 3.91 -5.90 15.07
C GLY A 181 4.70 -7.21 15.18
N SER A 182 4.34 -8.12 16.08
CA SER A 182 4.94 -9.45 16.18
C SER A 182 4.54 -10.30 14.98
N PHE A 183 5.52 -10.68 14.15
CA PHE A 183 5.26 -11.50 12.97
C PHE A 183 4.96 -12.96 13.28
N CYS A 184 5.34 -13.40 14.48
CA CYS A 184 5.30 -14.80 14.91
C CYS A 184 4.16 -15.06 15.90
N GLU A 185 3.16 -14.19 15.94
CA GLU A 185 1.98 -14.41 16.79
C GLU A 185 1.19 -15.63 16.29
N GLY A 186 1.10 -16.66 17.13
CA GLY A 186 0.35 -17.87 16.83
C GLY A 186 -1.15 -17.67 17.04
N TYR A 187 -1.90 -18.78 17.07
CA TYR A 187 -3.32 -18.68 17.37
C TYR A 187 -3.59 -18.27 18.83
N ASP A 188 -4.64 -17.48 19.02
CA ASP A 188 -5.15 -17.16 20.34
C ASP A 188 -5.70 -18.42 21.03
N ARG A 189 -4.99 -18.89 22.07
CA ARG A 189 -5.38 -20.04 22.88
C ARG A 189 -6.58 -19.76 23.79
N SER A 190 -6.83 -18.49 24.13
CA SER A 190 -7.95 -18.11 24.99
C SER A 190 -9.30 -18.24 24.28
N ALA A 191 -9.32 -18.10 22.96
CA ALA A 191 -10.47 -18.40 22.10
C ALA A 191 -10.75 -19.92 21.95
N GLY A 192 -9.94 -20.78 22.57
CA GLY A 192 -10.12 -22.22 22.58
C GLY A 192 -9.68 -22.93 21.29
N SER A 193 -9.64 -24.27 21.38
CA SER A 193 -9.23 -25.17 20.30
C SER A 193 -10.39 -25.82 19.55
N ASN A 194 -11.63 -25.57 19.95
CA ASN A 194 -12.84 -26.13 19.34
C ASN A 194 -13.28 -25.33 18.10
N ARG A 195 -12.37 -25.14 17.14
CA ARG A 195 -12.61 -24.44 15.89
C ARG A 195 -11.75 -25.02 14.77
N PRO A 196 -12.21 -24.99 13.51
CA PRO A 196 -11.43 -25.51 12.39
C PRO A 196 -10.14 -24.70 12.22
N SER A 197 -9.08 -25.36 11.76
CA SER A 197 -7.78 -24.73 11.48
C SER A 197 -7.87 -23.60 10.45
N SER A 198 -8.92 -23.57 9.64
CA SER A 198 -9.18 -22.56 8.62
C SER A 198 -9.67 -21.22 9.17
N ALA A 199 -10.37 -21.25 10.31
CA ALA A 199 -10.89 -20.08 11.00
C ALA A 199 -9.87 -19.44 11.95
N VAL A 200 -8.68 -20.04 12.04
CA VAL A 200 -7.63 -19.62 12.97
C VAL A 200 -6.75 -18.56 12.33
N GLU A 201 -6.59 -17.47 13.07
CA GLU A 201 -5.74 -16.34 12.74
C GLU A 201 -4.28 -16.63 13.12
N ALA A 202 -3.34 -16.07 12.36
CA ALA A 202 -1.90 -16.16 12.64
C ALA A 202 -1.12 -14.99 12.03
N GLY A 203 0.09 -14.77 12.54
CA GLY A 203 1.05 -13.78 12.05
C GLY A 203 0.75 -12.34 12.47
N ALA A 204 1.47 -11.39 11.87
CA ALA A 204 1.41 -9.98 12.27
C ALA A 204 0.02 -9.32 12.16
N PHE A 205 -0.80 -9.83 11.24
CA PHE A 205 -2.11 -9.26 10.93
C PHE A 205 -3.26 -10.14 11.37
N GLN A 206 -2.98 -11.25 12.05
CA GLN A 206 -3.99 -12.18 12.57
C GLN A 206 -5.10 -12.46 11.55
N THR A 207 -4.73 -12.85 10.33
CA THR A 207 -5.71 -13.15 9.26
C THR A 207 -5.92 -14.65 9.16
N SER A 208 -7.13 -15.13 8.90
CA SER A 208 -7.45 -16.56 8.81
C SER A 208 -7.63 -17.05 7.36
N TYR A 209 -7.50 -18.36 7.14
CA TYR A 209 -7.57 -18.99 5.82
C TYR A 209 -8.95 -18.88 5.16
N ASP A 210 -10.04 -18.90 5.94
CA ASP A 210 -11.40 -18.81 5.39
C ASP A 210 -11.67 -17.50 4.61
N SER A 211 -10.90 -16.45 4.90
CA SER A 211 -10.93 -15.18 4.15
C SER A 211 -10.57 -15.33 2.67
N MET A 212 -9.89 -16.41 2.28
CA MET A 212 -9.40 -16.65 0.92
C MET A 212 -10.54 -16.70 -0.11
N THR A 213 -11.74 -17.09 0.33
CA THR A 213 -12.95 -17.12 -0.52
C THR A 213 -13.43 -15.74 -0.95
N ALA A 214 -12.93 -14.66 -0.34
CA ALA A 214 -13.32 -13.28 -0.66
C ALA A 214 -12.81 -12.81 -2.03
N SER A 215 -11.72 -13.39 -2.55
CA SER A 215 -11.20 -13.07 -3.88
C SER A 215 -10.28 -14.17 -4.41
N PRO A 216 -10.38 -14.56 -5.70
CA PRO A 216 -9.44 -15.49 -6.31
C PRO A 216 -7.99 -14.97 -6.31
N GLU A 217 -7.78 -13.66 -6.21
CA GLU A 217 -6.43 -13.08 -6.10
C GLU A 217 -5.72 -13.45 -4.79
N LEU A 218 -6.47 -13.70 -3.71
CA LEU A 218 -5.90 -14.19 -2.46
C LEU A 218 -5.34 -15.62 -2.61
N SER A 219 -6.06 -16.50 -3.33
CA SER A 219 -5.56 -17.85 -3.64
C SER A 219 -4.32 -17.82 -4.53
N LYS A 220 -4.29 -16.92 -5.53
CA LYS A 220 -3.10 -16.74 -6.39
C LYS A 220 -1.91 -16.25 -5.59
N LEU A 221 -2.10 -15.26 -4.71
CA LEU A 221 -1.04 -14.75 -3.83
C LEU A 221 -0.52 -15.85 -2.89
N TYR A 222 -1.42 -16.65 -2.32
CA TYR A 222 -1.06 -17.77 -1.47
C TYR A 222 -0.21 -18.81 -2.21
N ALA A 223 -0.62 -19.19 -3.42
CA ALA A 223 0.14 -20.11 -4.25
C ALA A 223 1.51 -19.54 -4.65
N GLU A 224 1.57 -18.25 -4.99
CA GLU A 224 2.82 -17.56 -5.32
C GLU A 224 3.83 -17.67 -4.17
N TYR A 225 3.45 -17.25 -2.97
CA TYR A 225 4.37 -17.26 -1.83
C TYR A 225 4.75 -18.65 -1.32
N LYS A 226 3.89 -19.66 -1.51
CA LYS A 226 4.29 -21.06 -1.28
C LYS A 226 5.40 -21.50 -2.23
N ALA A 227 5.43 -20.97 -3.46
CA ALA A 227 6.43 -21.30 -4.46
C ALA A 227 7.72 -20.47 -4.34
N THR A 228 7.66 -19.28 -3.72
CA THR A 228 8.79 -18.33 -3.64
C THR A 228 9.08 -17.89 -2.19
N PRO A 229 9.57 -18.80 -1.31
CA PRO A 229 9.83 -18.50 0.10
C PRO A 229 10.92 -17.43 0.32
N GLU A 230 11.80 -17.20 -0.65
CA GLU A 230 12.81 -16.14 -0.63
C GLU A 230 12.18 -14.73 -0.57
N ARG A 231 10.93 -14.57 -1.03
CA ARG A 231 10.20 -13.30 -0.99
C ARG A 231 9.70 -12.93 0.40
N CYS A 232 9.85 -13.80 1.40
CA CYS A 232 9.21 -13.65 2.70
C CYS A 232 9.77 -12.54 3.59
N PHE A 233 10.98 -12.04 3.31
CA PHE A 233 11.70 -11.07 4.14
C PHE A 233 11.79 -11.45 5.63
N LEU A 234 11.76 -12.75 5.93
CA LEU A 234 11.66 -13.26 7.30
C LEU A 234 12.76 -12.70 8.21
N ASP A 235 14.01 -12.66 7.73
CA ASP A 235 15.13 -12.16 8.52
C ASP A 235 15.07 -10.65 8.80
N VAL A 236 14.36 -9.89 7.96
CA VAL A 236 14.06 -8.48 8.25
C VAL A 236 13.05 -8.40 9.39
N PHE A 237 11.94 -9.14 9.32
CA PHE A 237 10.89 -9.12 10.33
C PHE A 237 11.33 -9.64 11.71
N LYS A 238 12.34 -10.52 11.77
CA LYS A 238 12.97 -10.97 13.02
C LYS A 238 13.65 -9.85 13.82
N GLN A 239 14.04 -8.75 13.18
CA GLN A 239 14.81 -7.70 13.87
C GLN A 239 14.01 -7.06 14.99
N GLY A 240 14.50 -7.15 16.22
CA GLY A 240 13.83 -6.58 17.40
C GLY A 240 12.54 -7.30 17.79
N THR A 241 12.30 -8.51 17.29
CA THR A 241 11.18 -9.37 17.68
C THR A 241 11.72 -10.63 18.32
N ASN A 242 11.23 -10.97 19.51
CA ASN A 242 11.54 -12.24 20.18
C ASN A 242 10.37 -13.19 20.01
N CYS A 243 10.56 -14.25 19.24
CA CYS A 243 9.53 -15.25 19.00
C CYS A 243 9.65 -16.38 20.01
N GLY A 244 8.59 -16.59 20.79
CA GLY A 244 8.43 -17.80 21.59
C GLY A 244 8.06 -19.01 20.72
N THR A 245 7.68 -20.11 21.38
CA THR A 245 7.10 -21.25 20.68
C THR A 245 5.77 -20.86 20.05
N THR A 246 5.73 -20.83 18.73
CA THR A 246 4.50 -20.54 17.98
C THR A 246 3.70 -21.82 17.81
N SER A 247 2.41 -21.76 18.14
CA SER A 247 1.52 -22.90 17.96
C SER A 247 0.63 -22.71 16.75
N THR A 248 0.43 -23.79 16.02
CA THR A 248 -0.58 -23.91 14.97
C THR A 248 -1.68 -24.81 15.48
N LEU A 249 -2.93 -24.55 15.09
CA LEU A 249 -4.06 -25.37 15.48
C LEU A 249 -4.50 -26.26 14.32
N GLY A 250 -4.66 -27.56 14.62
CA GLY A 250 -5.21 -28.56 13.70
C GLY A 250 -4.26 -28.98 12.58
N SER A 251 -4.86 -29.46 11.48
CA SER A 251 -4.17 -29.97 10.28
C SER A 251 -4.81 -29.40 9.00
N GLY A 252 -4.33 -29.84 7.82
CA GLY A 252 -4.84 -29.41 6.52
C GLY A 252 -4.39 -28.00 6.09
N GLU A 253 -5.01 -27.46 5.03
CA GLU A 253 -4.60 -26.18 4.44
C GLU A 253 -4.71 -24.99 5.41
N GLY A 254 -5.66 -24.99 6.34
CA GLY A 254 -5.75 -23.96 7.38
C GLY A 254 -4.49 -23.93 8.27
N ALA A 255 -3.97 -25.09 8.67
CA ALA A 255 -2.73 -25.17 9.44
C ALA A 255 -1.49 -24.82 8.58
N VAL A 256 -1.48 -25.18 7.29
CA VAL A 256 -0.41 -24.77 6.36
C VAL A 256 -0.40 -23.26 6.16
N TYR A 257 -1.57 -22.64 6.02
CA TYR A 257 -1.73 -21.19 5.92
C TYR A 257 -1.24 -20.47 7.19
N GLN A 258 -1.57 -20.99 8.38
CA GLN A 258 -1.03 -20.46 9.64
C GLN A 258 0.51 -20.50 9.63
N LYS A 259 1.11 -21.64 9.27
CA LYS A 259 2.58 -21.77 9.16
C LYS A 259 3.18 -20.78 8.18
N LEU A 260 2.54 -20.58 7.02
CA LEU A 260 3.01 -19.60 6.04
C LEU A 260 2.96 -18.17 6.58
N ASN A 261 1.92 -17.78 7.32
CA ASN A 261 1.88 -16.44 7.93
C ASN A 261 3.03 -16.22 8.93
N LEU A 262 3.42 -17.26 9.67
CA LEU A 262 4.50 -17.21 10.66
C LEU A 262 5.89 -17.24 10.02
N SER A 263 6.08 -18.00 8.93
CA SER A 263 7.37 -18.10 8.22
C SER A 263 7.53 -17.07 7.09
N CYS A 264 6.43 -16.46 6.66
CA CYS A 264 6.38 -15.54 5.53
C CYS A 264 5.59 -14.26 5.83
N PRO A 265 6.16 -13.35 6.64
CA PRO A 265 5.47 -12.13 7.02
C PRO A 265 5.23 -11.14 5.87
N ALA A 266 6.03 -11.18 4.80
CA ALA A 266 5.71 -10.41 3.59
C ALA A 266 4.41 -10.89 2.92
N PHE A 267 4.17 -12.22 2.90
CA PHE A 267 2.88 -12.78 2.46
C PHE A 267 1.75 -12.29 3.34
N ALA A 268 1.89 -12.43 4.67
CA ALA A 268 0.88 -11.97 5.63
C ALA A 268 0.53 -10.49 5.42
N THR A 269 1.52 -9.67 5.08
CA THR A 269 1.35 -8.24 4.81
C THR A 269 0.53 -8.00 3.53
N GLU A 270 0.98 -8.47 2.36
CA GLU A 270 0.25 -8.24 1.08
C GLU A 270 -1.15 -8.86 1.11
N TYR A 271 -1.30 -10.02 1.78
CA TYR A 271 -2.58 -10.69 1.95
C TYR A 271 -3.53 -9.83 2.80
N ALA A 272 -3.10 -9.36 3.96
CA ALA A 272 -3.92 -8.52 4.83
C ALA A 272 -4.29 -7.18 4.17
N MET A 273 -3.38 -6.56 3.41
CA MET A 273 -3.69 -5.36 2.64
C MET A 273 -4.78 -5.62 1.60
N THR A 274 -4.76 -6.78 0.96
CA THR A 274 -5.82 -7.17 0.02
C THR A 274 -7.15 -7.39 0.75
N VAL A 275 -7.15 -8.10 1.87
CA VAL A 275 -8.35 -8.34 2.71
C VAL A 275 -8.95 -7.02 3.21
N LEU A 276 -8.13 -6.04 3.61
CA LEU A 276 -8.60 -4.70 4.00
C LEU A 276 -9.45 -4.01 2.93
N ARG A 277 -9.20 -4.27 1.64
CA ARG A 277 -9.96 -3.66 0.54
C ARG A 277 -11.28 -4.37 0.25
N ILE A 278 -11.37 -5.67 0.49
CA ILE A 278 -12.48 -6.51 0.01
C ILE A 278 -13.34 -7.12 1.12
N LEU A 279 -12.78 -7.27 2.32
CA LEU A 279 -13.38 -7.90 3.49
C LEU A 279 -12.87 -7.23 4.78
N ARG A 280 -12.92 -5.89 4.85
CA ARG A 280 -12.47 -5.13 6.04
C ARG A 280 -13.09 -5.65 7.34
N GLY A 281 -14.33 -6.17 7.25
CA GLY A 281 -15.10 -6.71 8.36
C GLY A 281 -14.42 -7.85 9.11
N HIS A 282 -13.41 -8.49 8.50
CA HIS A 282 -12.58 -9.51 9.12
C HIS A 282 -11.85 -8.98 10.36
N TYR A 283 -11.42 -7.71 10.35
CA TYR A 283 -10.57 -7.16 11.40
C TYR A 283 -11.38 -6.36 12.43
N GLY A 284 -11.50 -6.89 13.64
CA GLY A 284 -12.13 -6.21 14.77
C GLY A 284 -11.58 -4.78 15.02
N PRO A 285 -10.25 -4.58 15.07
CA PRO A 285 -9.65 -3.26 15.24
C PRO A 285 -10.00 -2.26 14.13
N ILE A 286 -10.14 -2.70 12.88
CA ILE A 286 -10.59 -1.84 11.78
C ILE A 286 -12.04 -1.45 11.99
N ASN A 287 -12.89 -2.42 12.37
CA ASN A 287 -14.32 -2.18 12.58
C ASN A 287 -14.60 -1.15 13.69
N ARG A 288 -13.73 -1.08 14.68
CA ARG A 288 -13.80 -0.13 15.81
C ARG A 288 -12.94 1.13 15.61
N LYS A 289 -12.31 1.29 14.44
CA LYS A 289 -11.36 2.38 14.13
C LYS A 289 -10.19 2.51 15.10
N GLU A 290 -9.70 1.38 15.63
CA GLU A 290 -8.60 1.34 16.60
C GLU A 290 -7.22 1.32 15.92
N ALA A 291 -7.12 0.87 14.67
CA ALA A 291 -5.88 0.95 13.92
C ALA A 291 -5.56 2.42 13.62
N GLN A 292 -4.39 2.88 14.10
CA GLN A 292 -3.97 4.25 13.94
C GLN A 292 -3.40 4.49 12.55
N VAL A 293 -3.81 5.58 11.89
CA VAL A 293 -3.19 6.06 10.66
C VAL A 293 -2.21 7.17 11.03
N ILE A 294 -0.91 6.88 10.96
CA ILE A 294 0.14 7.77 11.47
C ILE A 294 0.76 8.60 10.33
N PRO A 295 0.75 9.95 10.39
CA PRO A 295 1.34 10.81 9.35
C PRO A 295 2.81 10.51 9.05
N ALA A 296 3.61 10.25 10.09
CA ALA A 296 5.03 9.89 9.95
C ALA A 296 5.24 8.59 9.14
N CYS A 297 4.30 7.65 9.23
CA CYS A 297 4.34 6.41 8.45
C CYS A 297 3.94 6.65 6.99
N ASN A 298 2.94 7.50 6.72
CA ASN A 298 2.68 7.96 5.36
C ASN A 298 3.92 8.62 4.74
N GLN A 299 4.62 9.48 5.49
CA GLN A 299 5.83 10.14 5.02
C GLN A 299 6.95 9.15 4.68
N LEU A 300 7.18 8.13 5.53
CA LEU A 300 8.12 7.05 5.22
C LEU A 300 7.76 6.36 3.90
N LEU A 301 6.50 5.96 3.74
CA LEU A 301 6.06 5.26 2.53
C LEU A 301 6.14 6.16 1.30
N LYS A 302 5.91 7.47 1.43
CA LYS A 302 6.13 8.44 0.35
C LYS A 302 7.60 8.51 -0.06
N SER A 303 8.54 8.54 0.89
CA SER A 303 9.97 8.52 0.57
C SER A 303 10.39 7.24 -0.16
N VAL A 304 9.81 6.09 0.18
CA VAL A 304 10.04 4.84 -0.55
C VAL A 304 9.42 4.85 -1.94
N GLN A 305 8.22 5.42 -2.07
CA GLN A 305 7.58 5.63 -3.37
C GLN A 305 8.48 6.47 -4.28
N ASP A 306 8.99 7.60 -3.77
CA ASP A 306 9.87 8.50 -4.52
C ASP A 306 11.18 7.82 -4.92
N LEU A 307 11.78 7.01 -4.04
CA LEU A 307 12.96 6.22 -4.36
C LEU A 307 12.71 5.28 -5.56
N ILE A 308 11.55 4.62 -5.59
CA ILE A 308 11.18 3.66 -6.65
C ILE A 308 10.75 4.37 -7.94
N ASP A 309 10.07 5.51 -7.83
CA ASP A 309 9.63 6.29 -8.99
C ASP A 309 10.79 6.96 -9.73
N ASN A 310 11.88 7.29 -9.01
CA ASN A 310 13.03 7.97 -9.58
C ASN A 310 14.04 7.04 -10.28
N ASP A 311 13.93 5.71 -10.14
CA ASP A 311 14.78 4.77 -10.87
C ASP A 311 13.98 3.59 -11.45
N PRO A 312 13.91 3.43 -12.80
CA PRO A 312 13.25 2.30 -13.44
C PRO A 312 13.85 0.92 -13.09
N TYR A 313 15.09 0.86 -12.57
CA TYR A 313 15.73 -0.38 -12.13
C TYR A 313 15.31 -0.81 -10.72
N ALA A 314 14.72 0.08 -9.92
CA ALA A 314 14.33 -0.23 -8.54
C ALA A 314 13.44 -1.48 -8.44
N CYS A 315 12.46 -1.60 -9.33
CA CYS A 315 11.54 -2.72 -9.31
C CYS A 315 12.13 -4.06 -9.74
N LYS A 316 13.28 -4.08 -10.43
CA LYS A 316 13.99 -5.33 -10.76
C LYS A 316 14.68 -5.93 -9.53
N ASP A 317 15.06 -5.08 -8.58
CA ASP A 317 15.72 -5.50 -7.33
C ASP A 317 14.71 -5.94 -6.25
N ILE A 318 13.51 -5.36 -6.27
CA ILE A 318 12.48 -5.58 -5.23
C ILE A 318 11.60 -6.83 -5.48
N MET A 319 11.41 -7.22 -6.75
CA MET A 319 10.47 -8.27 -7.20
C MET A 319 11.12 -9.65 -7.29
#